data_AF-A0A971G7C4-F1
#
_entry.id   AF-A0A971G7C4-F1
#
_cell.length_a   1.000
_cell.length_b   1.000
_cell.length_c   1.000
_cell.angle_alpha   90.00
_cell.angle_beta   90.00
_cell.angle_gamma   90.00
#
_symmetry.space_group_name_H-M   'P 1'
#
loop_
_entity.id
_entity.type
_entity.pdbx_description
1 polymer ?
#
loop_
_entity_poly.entity_id
_entity_poly.type
_entity_poly.pdbx_seq_one_letter_code
_entity_poly.pdbx_strand_id
1 'polypeptide(L)'
;MDNNANRQPPQEEDRVVAPMNVEGMPWYSPGESVPRNPEAEPLTGKNLWRYAFSAVGAGLLIVILFGLAGAAFIWFCIHLWFR
;
A
#
# COMPACT_ATOMS: atom_id res chain seq x y z
N MET A 1 -20.08 3.57 -34.96
CA MET A 1 -21.12 3.61 -33.92
C MET A 1 -20.52 2.96 -32.69
N ASP A 2 -19.87 3.82 -31.93
CA ASP A 2 -19.02 3.61 -30.77
C ASP A 2 -19.89 3.45 -29.53
N ASN A 3 -19.95 2.23 -29.02
CA ASN A 3 -20.79 1.85 -27.90
C ASN A 3 -20.09 2.20 -26.56
N ASN A 4 -20.07 3.49 -26.24
CA ASN A 4 -19.49 4.04 -25.01
C ASN A 4 -20.58 4.58 -24.08
N ALA A 5 -21.46 3.70 -23.62
CA ALA A 5 -22.58 4.04 -22.74
C ALA A 5 -22.53 3.23 -21.44
N ASN A 6 -21.39 3.21 -20.74
CA ASN A 6 -21.38 2.85 -19.32
C ASN A 6 -20.11 3.37 -18.61
N ARG A 7 -20.04 4.67 -18.37
CA ARG A 7 -19.14 5.25 -17.37
C ARG A 7 -19.97 6.16 -16.48
N GLN A 8 -20.72 5.55 -15.56
CA GLN A 8 -21.12 6.30 -14.37
C GLN A 8 -19.83 6.54 -13.57
N PRO A 9 -19.39 7.79 -13.38
CA PRO A 9 -18.29 8.04 -12.46
C PRO A 9 -18.69 7.54 -11.07
N PRO A 10 -17.76 6.92 -10.31
CA PRO A 10 -18.04 6.52 -8.94
C PRO A 10 -18.53 7.73 -8.14
N GLN A 11 -19.36 7.48 -7.15
CA GLN A 11 -20.03 8.47 -6.29
C GLN A 11 -19.00 9.34 -5.54
N GLU A 12 -18.45 10.34 -6.23
CA GLU A 12 -17.43 11.26 -5.70
C GLU A 12 -18.05 12.46 -4.98
N GLU A 13 -19.35 12.68 -5.10
CA GLU A 13 -20.03 13.88 -4.59
C GLU A 13 -20.19 13.91 -3.06
N ASP A 14 -20.00 12.78 -2.36
CA ASP A 14 -20.16 12.69 -0.89
C ASP A 14 -18.84 12.51 -0.14
N ARG A 15 -17.68 12.70 -0.80
CA ARG A 15 -16.39 12.62 -0.13
C ARG A 15 -15.96 13.99 0.39
N VAL A 16 -16.26 14.27 1.65
CA VAL A 16 -15.74 15.45 2.35
C VAL A 16 -14.22 15.31 2.55
N VAL A 17 -13.44 15.97 1.68
CA VAL A 17 -11.97 15.98 1.74
C VAL A 17 -11.46 16.73 2.98
N ALA A 18 -12.16 17.80 3.36
CA ALA A 18 -11.90 18.57 4.56
C ALA A 18 -13.22 19.16 5.09
N PRO A 19 -13.59 18.93 6.37
CA PRO A 19 -14.76 19.56 6.95
C PRO A 19 -14.55 21.07 7.03
N MET A 20 -15.29 21.84 6.23
CA MET A 20 -15.26 23.30 6.23
C MET A 20 -16.43 23.93 7.01
N ASN A 21 -17.11 23.14 7.86
CA ASN A 21 -18.16 23.61 8.76
C ASN A 21 -17.54 24.41 9.92
N VAL A 22 -17.25 25.69 9.69
CA VAL A 22 -16.60 26.61 10.64
C VAL A 22 -17.62 27.62 11.14
N GLU A 23 -17.70 27.83 12.46
CA GLU A 23 -18.61 28.80 13.08
C GLU A 23 -18.40 30.21 12.53
N GLY A 24 -19.49 30.88 12.17
CA GLY A 24 -19.47 32.26 11.62
C GLY A 24 -19.36 32.36 10.10
N MET A 25 -19.18 31.27 9.38
CA MET A 25 -19.24 31.25 7.91
C MET A 25 -20.69 31.17 7.39
N PRO A 26 -21.00 31.71 6.21
CA PRO A 26 -22.37 31.69 5.66
C PRO A 26 -22.86 30.29 5.28
N TRP A 27 -21.97 29.31 5.23
CA TRP A 27 -22.26 27.89 5.00
C TRP A 27 -22.23 27.06 6.30
N TYR A 28 -22.15 27.70 7.48
CA TYR A 28 -22.17 27.01 8.77
C TYR A 28 -23.54 26.38 9.05
N SER A 29 -23.55 25.08 9.35
CA SER A 29 -24.74 24.31 9.70
C SER A 29 -24.60 23.73 11.11
N PRO A 30 -25.36 24.21 12.11
CA PRO A 30 -25.30 23.69 13.47
C PRO A 30 -25.88 22.27 13.51
N GLY A 31 -25.04 21.30 13.86
CA GLY A 31 -25.41 19.88 13.92
C GLY A 31 -24.75 19.01 12.84
N GLU A 32 -24.06 19.61 11.88
CA GLU A 32 -23.30 18.88 10.88
C GLU A 32 -21.94 18.48 11.44
N SER A 33 -21.85 17.20 11.85
CA SER A 33 -20.63 16.62 12.42
C SER A 33 -19.62 16.35 11.30
N VAL A 34 -18.35 16.63 11.59
CA VAL A 34 -17.23 16.24 10.72
C VAL A 34 -17.36 14.74 10.41
N PRO A 35 -17.46 14.32 9.13
CA PRO A 35 -17.45 12.91 8.80
C PRO A 35 -16.10 12.35 9.26
N ARG A 36 -16.16 11.53 10.31
CA ARG A 36 -15.01 10.80 10.81
C ARG A 36 -14.61 9.82 9.72
N ASN A 37 -13.45 10.03 9.10
CA ASN A 37 -12.94 9.14 8.06
C ASN A 37 -12.92 7.69 8.59
N PRO A 38 -13.77 6.79 8.06
CA PRO A 38 -13.77 5.40 8.47
C PRO A 38 -12.52 4.64 7.98
N GLU A 39 -11.75 5.20 7.03
CA GLU A 39 -10.46 4.65 6.58
C GLU A 39 -9.29 4.98 7.51
N ALA A 40 -9.49 5.87 8.50
CA ALA A 40 -8.57 6.01 9.62
C ALA A 40 -8.84 4.94 10.69
N GLU A 41 -9.11 3.70 10.27
CA GLU A 41 -8.98 2.57 11.18
C GLU A 41 -7.50 2.47 11.58
N PRO A 42 -7.15 2.55 12.88
CA PRO A 42 -5.82 2.17 13.30
C PRO A 42 -5.64 0.72 12.90
N LEU A 43 -4.78 0.49 11.91
CA LEU A 43 -4.40 -0.82 11.37
C LEU A 43 -4.19 -1.75 12.56
N THR A 44 -5.19 -2.58 12.84
CA THR A 44 -5.21 -3.42 14.03
C THR A 44 -3.93 -4.23 14.03
N GLY A 45 -3.15 -4.18 15.12
CA GLY A 45 -1.75 -4.65 15.13
C GLY A 45 -1.51 -6.08 14.61
N LYS A 46 -2.54 -6.93 14.61
CA LYS A 46 -2.52 -8.27 13.98
C LYS A 46 -2.39 -8.26 12.46
N ASN A 47 -2.88 -7.24 11.77
CA ASN A 47 -2.82 -7.14 10.30
C ASN A 47 -1.47 -6.59 9.81
N LEU A 48 -0.75 -5.87 10.67
CA LEU A 48 0.56 -5.29 10.35
C LEU A 48 1.65 -6.36 10.20
N TRP A 49 1.59 -7.41 11.02
CA TRP A 49 2.55 -8.52 10.97
C TRP A 49 2.52 -9.26 9.62
N ARG A 50 1.34 -9.47 9.03
CA ARG A 50 1.22 -10.13 7.72
C ARG A 50 1.89 -9.33 6.61
N TYR A 51 1.79 -8.01 6.67
CA TYR A 51 2.43 -7.10 5.71
C TYR A 51 3.94 -6.99 5.96
N ALA A 52 4.38 -7.03 7.22
CA ALA A 52 5.80 -7.09 7.55
C ALA A 52 6.44 -8.40 7.04
N PHE A 53 5.75 -9.53 7.21
CA PHE A 53 6.23 -10.84 6.75
C PHE A 53 6.38 -10.91 5.21
N SER A 54 5.51 -10.26 4.44
CA SER A 54 5.65 -10.22 2.98
C SER A 54 6.87 -9.43 2.54
N ALA A 55 7.12 -8.28 3.16
CA ALA A 55 8.31 -7.46 2.88
C ALA A 55 9.62 -8.18 3.24
N VAL A 56 9.67 -8.86 4.39
CA VAL A 56 10.82 -9.66 4.81
C VAL A 56 11.06 -10.84 3.86
N GLY A 57 9.99 -11.52 3.43
CA GLY A 57 10.09 -12.61 2.47
C GLY A 57 10.70 -12.18 1.13
N ALA A 58 10.30 -11.01 0.61
CA ALA A 58 10.86 -10.47 -0.63
C ALA A 58 12.36 -10.14 -0.49
N GLY A 59 12.78 -9.54 0.63
CA GLY A 59 14.19 -9.27 0.90
C GLY A 59 15.02 -10.55 1.04
N LEU A 60 14.48 -11.58 1.69
CA LEU A 60 15.16 -12.87 1.87
C LEU A 60 15.44 -13.56 0.53
N LEU A 61 14.53 -13.47 -0.45
CA LEU A 61 14.74 -14.05 -1.78
C LEU A 61 15.97 -13.46 -2.48
N ILE A 62 16.18 -12.15 -2.36
CA ILE A 62 17.34 -11.46 -2.94
C ILE A 62 18.63 -11.99 -2.30
N VAL A 63 18.68 -12.07 -0.98
CA VAL A 63 19.83 -12.58 -0.23
C VAL A 63 20.16 -14.02 -0.65
N ILE A 64 19.14 -14.87 -0.79
CA ILE A 64 19.32 -16.26 -1.23
C ILE A 64 19.86 -16.32 -2.67
N LEU A 65 19.31 -15.51 -3.58
CA LEU A 65 19.73 -15.48 -4.97
C LEU A 65 21.21 -15.10 -5.10
N PHE A 66 21.63 -14.01 -4.46
CA PHE A 66 23.02 -13.56 -4.48
C PHE A 66 23.95 -14.49 -3.69
N GLY A 67 23.47 -15.05 -2.57
CA GLY A 67 24.22 -16.03 -1.78
C GLY A 67 24.50 -17.31 -2.58
N LEU A 68 23.51 -17.84 -3.30
CA LEU A 68 23.68 -18.99 -4.18
C LEU A 68 24.60 -18.69 -5.36
N ALA A 69 24.45 -17.52 -5.99
CA ALA A 69 25.33 -17.11 -7.09
C ALA A 69 26.80 -17.01 -6.62
N GLY A 70 27.04 -16.39 -5.47
CA GLY A 70 28.38 -16.29 -4.86
C GLY A 70 28.93 -17.65 -4.46
N ALA A 71 28.12 -18.51 -3.83
CA ALA A 71 28.52 -19.86 -3.45
C ALA A 71 28.86 -20.71 -4.69
N ALA A 72 28.06 -20.64 -5.75
CA ALA A 72 28.31 -21.31 -7.02
C ALA A 72 29.60 -20.81 -7.68
N PHE A 73 29.87 -19.49 -7.62
CA PHE A 73 31.11 -18.91 -8.12
C PHE A 73 32.34 -19.42 -7.34
N ILE A 74 32.29 -19.43 -6.01
CA ILE A 74 33.36 -19.98 -5.17
C ILE A 74 33.58 -21.45 -5.48
N TRP A 75 32.49 -22.23 -5.54
CA TRP A 75 32.54 -23.66 -5.86
C TRP A 75 33.16 -23.90 -7.24
N PHE A 76 32.81 -23.09 -8.22
CA PHE A 76 33.41 -23.09 -9.56
C PHE A 76 34.91 -22.76 -9.52
N CYS A 77 35.33 -21.74 -8.79
CA CYS A 77 36.74 -21.38 -8.65
C CYS A 77 37.56 -22.52 -8.03
N ILE A 78 37.03 -23.19 -7.01
CA ILE A 78 37.73 -24.30 -6.35
C ILE A 78 37.82 -25.52 -7.27
N HIS A 79 36.72 -25.92 -7.89
CA HIS A 79 36.70 -27.19 -8.63
C HIS A 79 37.15 -27.10 -10.08
N LEU A 80 36.93 -25.98 -10.75
CA LEU A 80 37.22 -25.83 -12.17
C LEU A 80 38.54 -25.09 -12.44
N TRP A 81 38.99 -24.23 -11.52
CA TRP A 81 40.19 -23.42 -11.72
C TRP A 81 41.42 -23.93 -10.96
N PHE A 82 41.24 -24.54 -9.78
CA PHE A 82 42.33 -25.13 -8.98
C PHE A 82 42.59 -26.62 -9.24
N ARG A 83 41.96 -27.20 -10.28
CA ARG A 83 42.19 -28.58 -10.73
C ARG A 83 42.90 -28.61 -12.08
#